data_AF-A0A6G3RZ68-F1
#
_entry.id   AF-A0A6G3RZ68-F1
#
_cell.length_a   1.000
_cell.length_b   1.000
_cell.length_c   1.000
_cell.angle_alpha   90.00
_cell.angle_beta   90.00
_cell.angle_gamma   90.00
#
_symmetry.space_group_name_H-M   'P 1'
#
loop_
_entity.id
_entity.type
_entity.pdbx_description
1 polymer ?
#
loop_
_entity_poly.entity_id
_entity_poly.type
_entity_poly.pdbx_seq_one_letter_code
_entity_poly.pdbx_strand_id
1 'polypeptide(L)'
;MGIESDQLVFDYLSRVGDLAQQRQLPSATRMRLVTELRGEIDRHRAGTTVDSPAAVRRILDRLGTPEGIVTGAQSGAGGTAADP
;
A
#
# COMPACT_ATOMS: atom_id res chain seq x y z
N MET A 1 7.55 -0.52 22.00
CA MET A 1 6.74 0.57 21.40
C MET A 1 6.63 0.31 19.90
N GLY A 2 5.66 -0.52 19.49
CA GLY A 2 5.34 -0.77 18.06
C GLY A 2 4.23 0.13 17.52
N ILE A 3 3.63 0.96 18.40
CA ILE A 3 2.46 1.79 18.08
C ILE A 3 2.79 2.86 17.04
N GLU A 4 3.97 3.50 17.13
CA GLU A 4 4.41 4.50 16.15
C GLU A 4 4.70 3.86 14.78
N SER A 5 5.32 2.68 14.77
CA SER A 5 5.52 1.87 13.57
C SER A 5 4.18 1.55 12.91
N ASP A 6 3.18 1.11 13.69
CA ASP A 6 1.84 0.80 13.19
C ASP A 6 1.10 2.06 12.69
N GLN A 7 1.28 3.21 13.34
CA GLN A 7 0.73 4.49 12.87
C GLN A 7 1.29 4.87 11.50
N LEU A 8 2.60 4.68 11.26
CA LEU A 8 3.19 4.95 9.94
C LEU A 8 2.60 4.07 8.84
N VAL A 9 2.38 2.78 9.12
CA VAL A 9 1.73 1.86 8.18
C VAL A 9 0.29 2.29 7.94
N PHE A 10 -0.45 2.62 9.00
CA PHE A 10 -1.83 3.06 8.90
C PHE A 10 -1.96 4.36 8.08
N ASP A 11 -1.11 5.36 8.34
CA ASP A 11 -1.10 6.63 7.62
C ASP A 11 -0.81 6.44 6.12
N TYR A 12 0.13 5.54 5.80
CA TYR A 12 0.46 5.21 4.42
C TYR A 12 -0.71 4.54 3.70
N LEU A 13 -1.30 3.49 4.30
CA LEU A 13 -2.44 2.78 3.72
C LEU A 13 -3.68 3.67 3.59
N SER A 14 -3.93 4.54 4.57
CA SER A 14 -5.01 5.53 4.52
C SER A 14 -4.84 6.47 3.34
N ARG A 15 -3.64 7.03 3.15
CA ARG A 15 -3.32 7.87 1.98
C ARG A 15 -3.52 7.13 0.66
N VAL A 16 -3.08 5.87 0.56
CA VAL A 16 -3.30 5.06 -0.65
C VAL A 16 -4.80 4.87 -0.91
N GLY A 17 -5.59 4.58 0.12
CA GLY A 17 -7.04 4.43 0.02
C GLY A 17 -7.73 5.70 -0.46
N ASP A 18 -7.37 6.84 0.12
CA ASP A 18 -7.90 8.16 -0.22
C ASP A 18 -7.57 8.54 -1.67
N LEU A 19 -6.31 8.36 -2.08
CA LEU A 19 -5.87 8.63 -3.45
C LEU A 19 -6.55 7.69 -4.45
N ALA A 20 -6.67 6.40 -4.12
CA ALA A 20 -7.36 5.44 -4.98
C ALA A 20 -8.85 5.81 -5.15
N GLN A 21 -9.48 6.34 -4.09
CA GLN A 21 -10.84 6.87 -4.17
C GLN A 21 -10.93 8.14 -5.02
N GLN A 22 -10.00 9.09 -4.84
CA GLN A 22 -9.94 10.32 -5.65
C GLN A 22 -9.74 10.04 -7.14
N ARG A 23 -8.97 9.00 -7.48
CA ARG A 23 -8.74 8.54 -8.86
C ARG A 23 -9.86 7.65 -9.40
N GLN A 24 -10.98 7.54 -8.68
CA GLN A 24 -12.16 6.77 -9.05
C GLN A 24 -11.86 5.30 -9.36
N LEU A 25 -10.86 4.69 -8.70
CA LEU A 25 -10.59 3.27 -8.87
C LEU A 25 -11.78 2.44 -8.38
N PRO A 26 -12.11 1.34 -9.09
CA PRO A 26 -13.13 0.40 -8.65
C PRO A 26 -12.86 -0.06 -7.22
N SER A 27 -13.92 -0.21 -6.42
CA SER A 27 -13.80 -0.62 -5.02
C SER A 27 -13.05 -1.95 -4.87
N ALA A 28 -13.28 -2.91 -5.78
CA ALA A 28 -12.57 -4.19 -5.82
C ALA A 28 -11.06 -4.00 -6.02
N THR A 29 -10.65 -3.14 -6.97
CA THR A 29 -9.24 -2.82 -7.21
C THR A 29 -8.61 -2.13 -6.01
N ARG A 30 -9.33 -1.19 -5.38
CA ARG A 30 -8.87 -0.50 -4.18
C ARG A 30 -8.66 -1.46 -3.01
N MET A 31 -9.63 -2.33 -2.74
CA MET A 31 -9.52 -3.34 -1.67
C MET A 31 -8.37 -4.31 -1.91
N ARG A 32 -8.19 -4.75 -3.17
CA ARG A 32 -7.05 -5.58 -3.55
C ARG A 32 -5.74 -4.85 -3.31
N LEU A 33 -5.61 -3.61 -3.77
CA LEU A 33 -4.41 -2.78 -3.60
C LEU A 33 -4.02 -2.64 -2.12
N VAL A 34 -4.98 -2.30 -1.25
CA VAL A 34 -4.73 -2.15 0.20
C VAL A 34 -4.33 -3.48 0.84
N THR A 35 -5.00 -4.58 0.46
CA THR A 35 -4.69 -5.93 0.98
C THR A 35 -3.28 -6.38 0.60
N GLU A 36 -2.90 -6.22 -0.68
CA GLU A 36 -1.58 -6.56 -1.19
C GLU A 36 -0.49 -5.74 -0.49
N LEU A 37 -0.67 -4.42 -0.39
CA LEU A 37 0.29 -3.54 0.29
C LEU A 37 0.46 -3.92 1.76
N ARG A 38 -0.63 -4.21 2.46
CA ARG A 38 -0.57 -4.63 3.86
C ARG A 38 0.20 -5.93 4.01
N GLY A 39 -0.09 -6.92 3.17
CA GLY A 39 0.64 -8.18 3.16
C GLY A 39 2.13 -8.03 2.85
N GLU A 40 2.50 -7.11 1.96
CA GLU A 40 3.89 -6.85 1.63
C GLU A 40 4.64 -6.14 2.75
N ILE A 41 4.03 -5.14 3.37
CA ILE A 41 4.57 -4.48 4.58
C ILE A 41 4.77 -5.51 5.70
N ASP A 42 3.76 -6.34 5.98
CA ASP A 42 3.83 -7.36 7.03
C ASP A 42 4.92 -8.39 6.73
N ARG A 43 5.10 -8.79 5.46
CA ARG A 43 6.20 -9.68 5.03
C ARG A 43 7.57 -9.06 5.28
N HIS A 44 7.74 -7.77 4.97
CA HIS A 44 9.00 -7.06 5.24
C HIS A 44 9.26 -6.89 6.74
N ARG A 45 8.21 -6.62 7.54
CA ARG A 45 8.31 -6.52 9.01
C ARG A 45 8.68 -7.85 9.64
N ALA A 46 8.09 -8.96 9.18
CA ALA A 46 8.42 -10.30 9.67
C ALA A 46 9.90 -10.69 9.46
N GLY A 47 10.54 -10.16 8.42
CA GLY A 47 11.98 -10.34 8.17
C GLY A 47 12.89 -9.43 9.00
N THR A 48 12.34 -8.49 9.78
CA THR A 48 13.10 -7.49 10.52
C THR A 48 13.12 -7.83 12.01
N THR A 49 14.30 -7.87 12.63
CA THR A 49 14.46 -8.25 14.05
C THR A 49 13.90 -7.20 15.03
N VAL A 50 13.77 -5.95 14.59
CA VAL A 50 13.27 -4.83 15.41
C VAL A 50 12.23 -4.02 14.64
N ASP A 51 11.02 -4.00 15.17
CA ASP A 51 9.88 -3.33 14.55
C ASP A 51 9.84 -1.84 14.92
N SER A 52 10.83 -1.10 14.41
CA SER A 52 11.05 0.32 14.71
C SER A 52 10.49 1.24 13.62
N PRO A 53 10.12 2.50 13.96
CA PRO A 53 9.61 3.47 12.99
C PRO A 53 10.58 3.71 11.83
N ALA A 54 11.89 3.71 12.11
CA ALA A 54 12.93 3.86 11.09
C ALA A 54 13.00 2.67 10.12
N ALA A 55 12.77 1.44 10.60
CA ALA A 55 12.69 0.26 9.75
C ALA A 55 11.44 0.32 8.85
N VAL A 56 10.28 0.66 9.41
CA VAL A 56 9.04 0.84 8.64
C VAL A 56 9.21 1.94 7.59
N ARG A 57 9.81 3.08 7.92
CA ARG A 57 10.07 4.16 6.96
C ARG A 57 10.86 3.67 5.75
N ARG A 58 11.90 2.86 5.96
CA ARG A 58 12.68 2.24 4.86
C ARG A 58 11.87 1.26 4.03
N ILE A 59 10.96 0.49 4.66
CA ILE A 59 10.06 -0.40 3.94
C ILE A 59 9.13 0.42 3.04
N LEU A 60 8.52 1.48 3.58
CA LEU A 60 7.64 2.38 2.83
C LEU A 60 8.39 3.09 1.69
N ASP A 61 9.61 3.58 1.94
CA ASP A 61 10.45 4.20 0.91
C ASP A 61 10.76 3.24 -0.23
N ARG A 62 10.91 1.93 0.06
CA ARG A 62 11.12 0.89 -0.95
C ARG A 62 9.87 0.57 -1.75
N LEU A 63 8.69 0.64 -1.12
CA LEU A 63 7.40 0.50 -1.80
C LEU A 63 7.12 1.68 -2.72
N GLY A 64 7.56 2.89 -2.33
CA GLY A 64 7.40 4.11 -3.10
C GLY A 64 6.34 5.03 -2.53
N THR A 65 5.88 5.99 -3.33
CA THR A 65 4.88 6.97 -2.87
C THR A 65 3.46 6.42 -3.01
N PRO A 66 2.52 6.82 -2.13
CA PRO A 66 1.12 6.45 -2.25
C PRO A 66 0.53 6.77 -3.64
N GLU A 67 0.90 7.92 -4.21
CA GLU A 67 0.46 8.36 -5.53
C GLU A 67 1.00 7.47 -6.65
N GLY A 68 2.26 7.06 -6.55
CA GLY A 68 2.90 6.17 -7.52
C GLY A 68 2.25 4.80 -7.55
N ILE A 69 1.98 4.24 -6.36
CA ILE A 69 1.28 2.97 -6.21
C ILE A 69 -0.13 3.02 -6.82
N VAL A 70 -0.90 4.06 -6.50
CA VAL A 70 -2.26 4.23 -7.04
C VAL A 70 -2.26 4.42 -8.56
N THR A 71 -1.29 5.18 -9.08
CA THR A 71 -1.14 5.40 -10.52
C THR A 71 -0.79 4.09 -11.24
N GLY A 72 0.13 3.29 -10.70
CA GLY A 72 0.45 1.95 -11.23
C GLY A 72 -0.76 1.01 -11.21
N ALA A 73 -1.56 1.03 -10.13
CA ALA A 73 -2.79 0.25 -10.04
C ALA A 73 -3.85 0.67 -11.07
N GLN A 74 -3.96 1.97 -11.38
CA GLN A 74 -4.85 2.48 -12.41
C GLN A 74 -4.43 2.00 -13.82
N SER A 75 -3.13 2.02 -14.12
CA SER A 75 -2.60 1.52 -15.39
C SER A 75 -2.77 0.00 -15.54
N GLY A 76 -2.60 -0.77 -14.47
CA GLY A 76 -2.80 -2.23 -14.48
C GLY A 76 -4.27 -2.67 -14.53
N ALA A 77 -5.19 -1.86 -13.99
CA ALA A 77 -6.63 -2.16 -14.02
C ALA A 77 -7.27 -2.04 -15.42
N GLY A 78 -6.59 -1.37 -16.36
CA GLY A 78 -7.01 -1.32 -17.76
C GLY A 78 -6.76 -2.60 -18.57
N GLY A 79 -6.10 -3.62 -18.00
CA GLY A 79 -5.69 -4.84 -18.70
C GLY A 79 -6.53 -6.09 -18.45
N THR A 80 -7.51 -6.08 -17.54
CA THR A 80 -8.35 -7.26 -17.22
C THR A 80 -9.85 -7.05 -17.42
N ALA A 81 -10.24 -6.03 -18.20
CA ALA A 81 -11.62 -5.84 -18.66
C ALA A 81 -11.72 -6.16 -20.17
N ALA A 82 -11.33 -7.37 -20.57
CA ALA A 82 -11.76 -7.98 -21.82
C ALA A 82 -11.49 -9.49 -21.74
N ASP A 83 -12.52 -10.27 -21.41
CA ASP A 83 -12.67 -11.60 -22.00
C ASP A 83 -14.14 -11.72 -22.46
N PRO A 84 -14.39 -12.04 -23.76
CA PRO A 84 -15.70 -12.08 -24.40
C PRO A 84 -16.58 -13.29 -24.03
#